data_AF-A0A6B9XI99-F1
#
_entry.id   AF-A0A6B9XI99-F1
#
_cell.length_a   1.000
_cell.length_b   1.000
_cell.length_c   1.000
_cell.angle_alpha   90.00
_cell.angle_beta   90.00
_cell.angle_gamma   90.00
#
_symmetry.space_group_name_H-M   'P 1'
#
loop_
_entity.id
_entity.type
_entity.pdbx_description
1 polymer ?
#
loop_
_entity_poly.entity_id
_entity_poly.type
_entity_poly.pdbx_seq_one_letter_code
_entity_poly.pdbx_strand_id
1 'polypeptide(L)' 'LGTADIQRTVDVLREQGVLFQDTPDTYYEGVDQRVTGHRENLAELAKRRILLDGNPAKGEGLLLQIFTQNVIGPI' A
#
# COMPACT_ATOMS: atom_id res chain seq x y z
N LEU A 1 -0.08 13.02 -3.00
CA LEU A 1 1.00 12.82 -4.00
C LEU A 1 0.68 11.55 -4.78
N GLY A 2 0.95 11.50 -6.09
CA GLY A 2 0.79 10.30 -6.91
C GLY A 2 2.11 9.89 -7.56
N THR A 3 2.25 8.61 -7.92
CA THR A 3 3.42 8.05 -8.58
C THR A 3 3.01 6.92 -9.52
N ALA A 4 3.78 6.69 -10.58
CA ALA A 4 3.59 5.57 -11.49
C ALA A 4 4.24 4.27 -10.98
N ASP A 5 5.10 4.36 -9.96
CA ASP A 5 5.80 3.22 -9.36
C ASP A 5 5.89 3.40 -7.83
N ILE A 6 4.83 2.98 -7.15
CA ILE A 6 4.72 3.13 -5.70
C ILE A 6 5.73 2.25 -4.95
N GLN A 7 6.08 1.08 -5.48
CA GLN A 7 7.02 0.17 -4.82
C GLN A 7 8.41 0.82 -4.73
N ARG A 8 8.93 1.30 -5.87
CA ARG A 8 10.20 2.03 -5.92
C ARG A 8 10.14 3.31 -5.10
N THR A 9 9.02 4.04 -5.18
CA THR A 9 8.85 5.29 -4.42
C THR A 9 8.95 5.04 -2.92
N VAL A 10 8.28 4.01 -2.41
CA VAL A 10 8.35 3.64 -0.98
C VAL A 10 9.75 3.21 -0.57
N ASP A 11 10.45 2.43 -1.40
CA ASP A 11 11.83 2.01 -1.12
C ASP A 11 12.76 3.21 -0.99
N VAL A 12 12.74 4.14 -1.96
CA VAL A 12 13.56 5.36 -1.91
C VAL A 12 13.21 6.24 -0.71
N LEU A 13 11.93 6.42 -0.40
CA LEU A 13 11.52 7.23 0.76
C LEU A 13 11.98 6.60 2.08
N ARG A 14 11.95 5.28 2.21
CA ARG A 14 12.49 4.57 3.39
C ARG A 14 13.99 4.74 3.50
N GLU A 15 14.73 4.63 2.39
CA GLU A 15 16.18 4.89 2.37
C GLU A 15 16.52 6.33 2.80
N GLN A 16 15.63 7.29 2.50
CA GLN A 16 15.75 8.69 2.91
C GLN A 16 15.28 8.94 4.37
N GLY A 17 14.91 7.90 5.12
CA GLY A 17 14.51 7.98 6.52
C GLY A 17 13.03 8.30 6.78
N VAL A 18 12.17 8.25 5.75
CA VAL A 18 10.73 8.42 5.93
C VAL A 18 10.14 7.19 6.60
N LEU A 19 9.46 7.41 7.72
CA LEU A 19 8.75 6.37 8.46
C LEU A 19 7.31 6.24 7.96
N PHE A 20 6.88 4.99 7.76
CA PHE A 20 5.52 4.65 7.34
C PHE A 20 4.75 3.98 8.48
N GLN A 21 3.43 4.09 8.43
CA GLN A 21 2.54 3.35 9.31
C GLN A 21 2.67 1.85 9.04
N ASP A 22 2.43 1.05 10.08
CA ASP A 22 2.44 -0.40 9.97
C ASP A 22 1.07 -0.93 9.54
N THR A 23 1.02 -2.17 9.04
CA THR A 23 -0.22 -2.85 8.68
C THR A 23 -0.07 -4.32 9.01
N PRO A 24 -1.01 -4.93 9.76
CA PRO A 24 -0.89 -6.33 10.16
C PRO A 24 -0.90 -7.25 8.94
N ASP A 25 -0.18 -8.37 9.03
CA ASP A 25 -0.08 -9.33 7.92
C ASP A 25 -1.45 -9.90 7.52
N THR A 26 -2.37 -10.04 8.49
CA THR A 26 -3.76 -10.48 8.30
C THR A 26 -4.56 -9.58 7.35
N TYR A 27 -4.15 -8.33 7.15
CA TYR A 27 -4.73 -7.48 6.11
C TYR A 27 -4.58 -8.13 4.73
N TYR A 28 -3.39 -8.62 4.41
CA TYR A 28 -3.04 -9.16 3.09
C TYR A 28 -3.70 -10.51 2.83
N GLU A 29 -3.90 -11.32 3.87
CA GLU A 29 -4.62 -12.60 3.80
C GLU A 29 -6.05 -12.45 3.25
N GLY A 30 -6.70 -11.30 3.50
CA GLY A 30 -8.07 -11.02 3.05
C GLY A 30 -8.16 -10.25 1.73
N VAL A 31 -7.04 -9.79 1.14
CA VAL A 31 -7.08 -8.89 -0.03
C VAL A 31 -7.61 -9.59 -1.27
N ASP A 32 -7.23 -10.84 -1.53
CA ASP A 32 -7.69 -11.59 -2.72
C ASP A 32 -9.23 -11.70 -2.77
N GLN A 33 -9.87 -11.84 -1.61
CA GLN A 33 -11.33 -11.92 -1.49
C GLN A 33 -11.97 -10.54 -1.59
N ARG A 34 -11.35 -9.50 -1.01
CA ARG A 34 -11.90 -8.14 -0.98
C ARG A 34 -11.76 -7.40 -2.32
N VAL A 35 -10.64 -7.62 -3.02
CA VAL A 35 -10.27 -6.95 -4.29
C VAL A 35 -10.09 -8.00 -5.37
N THR A 36 -11.11 -8.81 -5.62
CA THR A 36 -11.05 -9.93 -6.58
C THR A 36 -10.55 -9.49 -7.94
N GLY A 37 -9.50 -10.14 -8.44
CA GLY A 37 -8.93 -9.88 -9.77
C GLY A 37 -7.87 -8.78 -9.83
N HIS A 38 -7.28 -8.37 -8.69
CA HIS A 38 -6.29 -7.30 -8.63
C HIS A 38 -4.95 -7.58 -9.33
N ARG A 39 -4.51 -8.84 -9.46
CA ARG A 39 -3.25 -9.27 -10.11
C ARG A 39 -1.93 -8.74 -9.52
N GLU A 40 -1.98 -7.84 -8.54
CA GLU A 40 -0.81 -7.42 -7.74
C GLU A 40 -0.14 -8.55 -6.95
N ASN A 41 1.18 -8.43 -6.72
CA ASN A 41 1.93 -9.35 -5.86
C ASN A 41 1.79 -8.93 -4.38
N LEU A 42 0.92 -9.61 -3.64
CA LEU A 42 0.64 -9.28 -2.24
C LEU A 42 1.86 -9.41 -1.31
N ALA A 43 2.83 -10.28 -1.61
CA ALA A 43 4.03 -10.40 -0.80
C ALA A 43 4.93 -9.15 -0.90
N GLU A 44 5.05 -8.58 -2.10
CA GLU A 44 5.81 -7.34 -2.32
C GLU A 44 5.11 -6.12 -1.73
N LEU A 45 3.78 -6.10 -1.75
CA LEU A 45 2.97 -5.07 -1.08
C LEU A 45 3.09 -5.19 0.45
N ALA A 46 3.02 -6.41 1.00
CA ALA A 46 3.13 -6.68 2.43
C ALA A 46 4.48 -6.26 3.01
N LYS A 47 5.59 -6.60 2.33
CA LYS A 47 6.94 -6.14 2.69
C LYS A 47 7.03 -4.62 2.81
N ARG A 48 6.23 -3.89 2.04
CA ARG A 48 6.22 -2.43 2.00
C ARG A 48 5.08 -1.79 2.78
N ARG A 49 4.19 -2.57 3.39
CA ARG A 49 2.97 -2.06 4.04
C ARG A 49 2.12 -1.21 3.08
N ILE A 50 2.16 -1.52 1.79
CA ILE A 50 1.33 -0.86 0.77
C ILE A 50 -0.06 -1.49 0.81
N LEU A 51 -1.07 -0.65 0.88
CA LEU A 51 -2.48 -1.01 0.89
C LEU A 51 -3.01 -1.09 -0.54
N LEU A 52 -3.97 -1.98 -0.76
CA LEU A 52 -4.66 -2.19 -2.02
C LEU A 52 -6.17 -2.02 -1.83
N ASP A 53 -6.78 -1.25 -2.72
CA ASP A 53 -8.22 -1.06 -2.77
C ASP A 53 -8.72 -0.98 -4.22
N GLY A 54 -10.04 -1.08 -4.40
CA GLY A 54 -10.71 -1.00 -5.69
C GLY A 54 -11.57 -2.22 -6.00
N ASN A 55 -12.15 -2.25 -7.21
CA ASN A 55 -13.01 -3.34 -7.65
C ASN A 55 -12.84 -3.65 -9.14
N PRO A 56 -11.72 -4.27 -9.54
CA PRO A 56 -11.44 -4.54 -10.94
C PRO A 56 -12.45 -5.53 -11.56
N ALA A 57 -13.04 -6.42 -10.75
CA ALA A 57 -14.11 -7.31 -11.19
C ALA A 57 -15.37 -6.56 -11.68
N LYS A 58 -15.61 -5.33 -11.20
CA LYS A 58 -16.70 -4.45 -11.66
C LYS A 58 -16.26 -3.42 -12.71
N GLY A 59 -15.02 -3.50 -13.20
CA GLY A 59 -14.44 -2.53 -14.12
C GLY A 59 -13.98 -1.23 -13.45
N GLU A 60 -13.94 -1.19 -12.12
CA GLU A 60 -13.37 -0.07 -11.37
C GLU A 60 -11.84 -0.18 -11.33
N GLY A 61 -11.17 0.96 -11.15
CA GLY A 61 -9.70 0.99 -11.06
C GLY A 61 -9.18 0.37 -9.76
N LEU A 62 -7.86 0.17 -9.73
CA LEU A 62 -7.12 -0.17 -8.52
C LEU A 62 -6.49 1.08 -7.92
N LEU A 63 -6.41 1.08 -6.59
CA LEU A 63 -5.72 2.11 -5.82
C LEU A 63 -4.68 1.45 -4.90
N LEU A 64 -3.42 1.80 -5.12
CA LEU A 64 -2.31 1.49 -4.21
C LEU A 64 -1.98 2.72 -3.37
N GLN A 65 -1.88 2.54 -2.06
CA GLN A 65 -1.66 3.66 -1.13
C GLN A 65 -0.85 3.24 0.10
N ILE A 66 -0.24 4.23 0.77
CA ILE A 66 0.51 4.04 2.00
C ILE A 66 0.57 5.38 2.76
N PHE A 67 0.62 5.33 4.09
CA PHE A 67 0.64 6.51 4.95
C PHE A 67 1.94 6.62 5.73
N THR A 68 2.50 7.83 5.81
CA THR A 68 3.63 8.11 6.70
C THR A 68 3.18 8.10 8.16
N GLN A 69 4.11 7.89 9.09
CA GLN A 69 3.84 8.18 10.49
C GLN A 69 3.57 9.69 10.67
N ASN A 70 2.92 10.04 11.78
CA ASN A 70 2.67 11.43 12.12
C ASN A 70 4.01 12.15 12.33
N VAL A 71 4.33 13.10 11.45
CA VAL A 71 5.58 13.87 11.48
C VAL A 71 5.51 15.12 12.37
N ILE A 72 4.30 15.50 12.80
CA ILE A 72 4.06 16.59 13.76
C ILE A 72 3.31 15.98 14.95
N GLY A 73 3.91 16.05 16.15
CA GLY A 73 3.26 15.65 17.40
C GLY A 73 2.05 16.54 17.74
N PRO A 74 1.24 16.21 18.76
CA PRO A 74 0.09 17.03 19.12
C PRO A 74 0.53 18.47 19.34
N ILE A 75 -0.19 19.41 18.71
CA ILE A 75 -0.17 20.83 19.08
C ILE A 75 -0.83 20.95 20.46
#